data_AF-A0A6P1A8X9-F1
#
_entry.id   AF-A0A6P1A8X9-F1
#
_cell.length_a   1.000
_cell.length_b   1.000
_cell.length_c   1.000
_cell.angle_alpha   90.00
_cell.angle_beta   90.00
_cell.angle_gamma   90.00
#
_symmetry.space_group_name_H-M   'P 1'
#
loop_
_entity.id
_entity.type
_entity.pdbx_description
1 polymer ?
#
loop_
_entity_poly.entity_id
_entity_poly.type
_entity_poly.pdbx_seq_one_letter_code
_entity_poly.pdbx_strand_id
1 'polypeptide(L)'
;YAQSTELSRSLNWGFSLVLIAVLVVPLGLTFWDVLEQGRVEEPVQELINKSQVFNKPGITEVSTWKINRKTNPPSIEMDIRSIKPITPEQVKRFEDAVNIKLGKPFKVIVEVTPFIPVESPKLKAN
;
A
#
# COMPACT_ATOMS: atom_id res chain seq x y z
N TYR A 1 6.35 -32.83 58.09
CA TYR A 1 7.02 -32.22 56.92
C TYR A 1 6.27 -32.61 55.65
N ALA A 2 5.28 -31.84 55.20
CA ALA A 2 4.60 -32.06 53.92
C ALA A 2 3.90 -30.76 53.47
N GLN A 3 4.66 -29.75 53.05
CA GLN A 3 4.09 -28.51 52.53
C GLN A 3 5.03 -27.77 51.55
N SER A 4 5.79 -28.51 50.74
CA SER A 4 6.76 -27.92 49.79
C SER A 4 6.56 -28.32 48.33
N THR A 5 5.56 -29.16 48.01
CA THR A 5 5.35 -29.67 46.65
C THR A 5 4.32 -28.90 45.84
N GLU A 6 3.52 -28.02 46.45
CA GLU A 6 2.51 -27.24 45.72
C GLU A 6 3.08 -25.97 45.05
N LEU A 7 4.14 -25.39 45.63
CA LEU A 7 4.79 -24.18 45.11
C LEU A 7 5.64 -24.43 43.85
N SER A 8 6.23 -25.62 43.72
CA SER A 8 7.04 -25.97 42.55
C SER A 8 6.18 -26.24 41.31
N ARG A 9 4.93 -26.69 41.50
CA ARG A 9 4.00 -26.98 40.39
C ARG A 9 3.38 -25.72 39.80
N SER A 10 3.13 -24.69 40.63
CA SER A 10 2.64 -23.38 40.17
C SER A 10 3.71 -22.57 39.45
N LEU A 11 4.98 -22.70 39.87
CA LEU A 11 6.09 -21.97 39.26
C LEU A 11 6.40 -22.42 37.81
N ASN A 12 6.30 -23.74 37.54
CA ASN A 12 6.49 -24.30 36.20
C ASN A 12 5.42 -23.83 35.20
N TRP A 13 4.19 -23.63 35.66
CA TRP A 13 3.10 -23.12 34.81
C TRP A 13 3.26 -21.64 34.48
N GLY A 14 3.68 -20.82 35.46
CA GLY A 14 3.96 -19.41 35.23
C GLY A 14 5.07 -19.18 34.20
N PHE A 15 6.15 -19.97 34.27
CA PHE A 15 7.25 -19.88 33.31
C PHE A 15 6.82 -20.30 31.89
N SER A 16 5.98 -21.34 31.78
CA SER A 16 5.42 -21.78 30.49
C SER A 16 4.53 -20.71 29.85
N LEU A 17 3.68 -20.05 30.64
CA LEU A 17 2.83 -18.95 30.16
C LEU A 17 3.64 -17.73 29.69
N VAL A 18 4.71 -17.37 30.40
CA VAL A 18 5.62 -16.30 29.96
C VAL A 18 6.31 -16.69 28.66
N LEU A 19 6.76 -17.94 28.51
CA LEU A 19 7.37 -18.40 27.26
C LEU A 19 6.40 -18.34 26.08
N ILE A 20 5.14 -18.76 26.31
CA ILE A 20 4.07 -18.67 25.31
C ILE A 20 3.80 -17.21 24.96
N ALA A 21 3.71 -16.30 25.93
CA ALA A 21 3.52 -14.87 25.68
C ALA A 21 4.68 -14.27 24.87
N VAL A 22 5.93 -14.62 25.22
CA VAL A 22 7.13 -14.18 24.49
C VAL A 22 7.15 -14.71 23.05
N LEU A 23 6.56 -15.88 22.80
CA LEU A 23 6.42 -16.43 21.44
C LEU A 23 5.24 -15.83 20.66
N VAL A 24 4.10 -15.60 21.33
CA VAL A 24 2.83 -15.20 20.70
C VAL A 24 2.75 -13.70 20.46
N VAL A 25 3.34 -12.86 21.32
CA VAL A 25 3.37 -11.40 21.13
C VAL A 25 4.05 -10.96 19.83
N PRO A 26 5.27 -11.43 19.46
CA PRO A 26 5.88 -11.03 18.20
C PRO A 26 5.09 -11.54 16.99
N LEU A 27 4.40 -12.67 17.12
CA LEU A 27 3.49 -13.15 16.09
C LEU A 27 2.23 -12.26 15.98
N GLY A 28 1.62 -11.89 17.10
CA GLY A 28 0.44 -11.01 17.10
C GLY A 28 0.71 -9.63 16.51
N LEU A 29 1.89 -9.07 16.77
CA LEU A 29 2.31 -7.78 16.22
C LEU A 29 2.54 -7.84 14.70
N THR A 30 3.15 -8.91 14.18
CA THR A 30 3.35 -9.06 12.73
C THR A 30 2.04 -9.26 11.98
N PHE A 31 1.05 -9.95 12.56
CA PHE A 31 -0.28 -10.09 11.96
C PHE A 31 -1.07 -8.77 11.91
N TRP A 32 -0.87 -7.87 12.89
CA TRP A 32 -1.57 -6.58 12.93
C TRP A 32 -1.12 -5.62 11.82
N ASP A 33 0.18 -5.59 11.54
CA ASP A 33 0.76 -4.78 10.44
C ASP A 33 0.20 -5.22 9.07
N VAL A 34 0.03 -6.54 8.87
CA VAL A 34 -0.54 -7.10 7.63
C VAL A 34 -2.02 -6.72 7.46
N LEU A 35 -2.83 -6.73 8.53
CA LEU A 35 -4.24 -6.33 8.47
C LEU A 35 -4.42 -4.83 8.13
N GLU A 36 -3.50 -3.97 8.58
CA GLU A 36 -3.51 -2.55 8.25
C GLU A 36 -3.03 -2.25 6.81
N GLN A 37 -2.31 -3.17 6.19
CA GLN A 37 -1.92 -3.07 4.77
C GLN A 37 -3.12 -3.25 3.84
N GLY A 38 -3.90 -4.32 4.03
CA GLY A 38 -5.08 -4.58 3.19
C GLY A 38 -6.15 -3.49 3.25
N ARG A 39 -6.28 -2.81 4.40
CA ARG A 39 -7.31 -1.77 4.62
C ARG A 39 -7.07 -0.47 3.84
N VAL A 40 -5.84 -0.22 3.37
CA VAL A 40 -5.48 0.98 2.57
C VAL A 40 -5.25 0.62 1.11
N GLU A 41 -4.82 -0.61 0.80
CA GLU A 41 -4.55 -1.02 -0.57
C GLU A 41 -5.80 -1.10 -1.44
N GLU A 42 -6.86 -1.76 -0.96
CA GLU A 42 -8.09 -1.92 -1.77
C GLU A 42 -8.75 -0.57 -2.13
N PRO A 43 -8.94 0.39 -1.21
CA PRO A 43 -9.57 1.67 -1.54
C PRO A 43 -8.76 2.50 -2.54
N VAL A 44 -7.42 2.44 -2.47
CA VAL A 44 -6.51 3.15 -3.36
C VAL A 44 -6.44 2.49 -4.72
N GLN A 45 -6.38 1.16 -4.81
CA GLN A 45 -6.48 0.45 -6.09
C GLN A 45 -7.80 0.74 -6.78
N GLU A 46 -8.91 0.71 -6.05
CA GLU A 46 -10.22 1.05 -6.63
C GLU A 46 -10.26 2.51 -7.09
N LEU A 47 -9.63 3.44 -6.36
CA LEU A 47 -9.48 4.83 -6.81
C LEU A 47 -8.66 4.93 -8.09
N ILE A 48 -7.52 4.24 -8.20
CA ILE A 48 -6.70 4.26 -9.41
C ILE A 48 -7.48 3.71 -10.61
N ASN A 49 -8.14 2.57 -10.43
CA ASN A 49 -8.90 1.89 -11.50
C ASN A 49 -10.14 2.68 -11.93
N LYS A 50 -10.81 3.36 -10.98
CA LYS A 50 -12.08 4.06 -11.19
C LYS A 50 -11.91 5.56 -11.45
N SER A 51 -10.72 6.11 -11.18
CA SER A 51 -10.44 7.54 -11.34
C SER A 51 -10.46 7.92 -12.82
N GLN A 52 -11.45 8.73 -13.18
CA GLN A 52 -11.53 9.42 -14.46
C GLN A 52 -10.37 10.41 -14.69
N VAL A 53 -9.51 10.66 -13.69
CA VAL A 53 -8.30 11.48 -13.83
C VAL A 53 -7.26 10.76 -14.70
N PHE A 54 -7.13 9.44 -14.54
CA PHE A 54 -6.15 8.62 -15.28
C PHE A 54 -6.75 7.89 -16.50
N ASN A 55 -8.08 7.85 -16.63
CA ASN A 55 -8.78 7.33 -17.81
C ASN A 55 -8.94 8.37 -18.95
N LYS A 56 -8.11 9.41 -18.97
CA LYS A 56 -8.15 10.42 -20.05
C LYS A 56 -7.40 9.94 -21.28
N PRO A 57 -7.84 10.29 -22.50
CA PRO A 57 -7.18 9.91 -23.73
C PRO A 57 -5.74 10.46 -23.75
N GLY A 58 -4.76 9.56 -23.64
CA GLY A 58 -3.32 9.87 -23.61
C GLY A 58 -2.58 9.38 -22.36
N ILE A 59 -3.28 8.98 -21.30
CA ILE A 59 -2.68 8.23 -20.18
C ILE A 59 -2.90 6.75 -20.51
N THR A 60 -1.80 6.02 -20.71
CA THR A 60 -1.86 4.67 -21.27
C THR A 60 -1.91 3.63 -20.18
N GLU A 61 -1.13 3.82 -19.10
CA GLU A 61 -1.03 2.82 -18.04
C GLU A 61 -0.45 3.43 -16.75
N VAL A 62 -1.01 3.03 -15.60
CA VAL A 62 -0.36 3.20 -14.30
C VAL A 62 0.46 1.93 -14.07
N SER A 63 1.79 2.02 -14.16
CA SER A 63 2.67 0.86 -14.17
C SER A 63 2.91 0.29 -12.78
N THR A 64 3.18 1.15 -11.79
CA THR A 64 3.44 0.76 -10.40
C THR A 64 2.91 1.85 -9.49
N TRP A 65 2.43 1.48 -8.31
CA TRP A 65 2.15 2.44 -7.25
C TRP A 65 2.59 1.86 -5.90
N LYS A 66 3.05 2.72 -4.99
CA LYS A 66 3.52 2.34 -3.66
C LYS A 66 3.12 3.39 -2.63
N ILE A 67 2.85 2.95 -1.41
CA ILE A 67 2.62 3.85 -0.27
C ILE A 67 3.87 3.89 0.59
N ASN A 68 4.50 5.05 0.67
CA ASN A 68 5.56 5.32 1.61
C ASN A 68 4.95 5.82 2.93
N ARG A 69 4.89 4.93 3.92
CA ARG A 69 4.36 5.22 5.26
C ARG A 69 5.41 5.82 6.21
N LYS A 70 6.69 5.90 5.79
CA LYS A 70 7.78 6.43 6.61
C LYS A 70 7.84 7.96 6.61
N THR A 71 7.10 8.60 5.71
CA THR A 71 6.98 10.05 5.58
C THR A 71 5.78 10.57 6.37
N ASN A 72 5.84 11.81 6.86
CA ASN A 72 4.72 12.49 7.51
C ASN A 72 4.43 13.83 6.81
N PRO A 73 3.30 13.99 6.10
CA PRO A 73 2.25 12.99 5.87
C PRO A 73 2.74 11.82 4.97
N PRO A 74 2.11 10.63 5.07
CA PRO A 74 2.44 9.49 4.22
C PRO A 74 2.28 9.85 2.74
N SER A 75 3.17 9.31 1.89
CA SER A 75 3.17 9.60 0.46
C SER A 75 2.73 8.42 -0.39
N ILE A 76 1.98 8.70 -1.46
CA ILE A 76 1.61 7.75 -2.50
C ILE A 76 2.46 8.09 -3.72
N GLU A 77 3.33 7.17 -4.11
CA GLU A 77 4.21 7.29 -5.26
C GLU A 77 3.62 6.46 -6.40
N MET A 78 3.43 7.08 -7.57
CA MET A 78 2.84 6.44 -8.74
C MET A 78 3.71 6.64 -9.98
N ASP A 79 4.02 5.53 -10.64
CA ASP A 79 4.71 5.51 -11.93
C ASP A 79 3.67 5.42 -13.04
N ILE A 80 3.59 6.48 -13.85
CA ILE A 80 2.58 6.59 -14.90
C ILE A 80 3.26 6.69 -16.27
N ARG A 81 2.82 5.83 -17.19
CA ARG A 81 3.20 5.90 -18.61
C ARG A 81 2.15 6.68 -19.36
N SER A 82 2.54 7.81 -19.93
CA SER A 82 1.62 8.68 -20.66
C SER A 82 2.25 9.24 -21.92
N ILE A 83 1.42 9.36 -22.96
CA ILE A 83 1.72 10.04 -24.21
C ILE A 83 1.55 11.57 -24.03
N LYS A 84 0.77 12.00 -23.02
CA LYS A 84 0.48 13.40 -22.73
C LYS A 84 1.11 13.85 -21.40
N PRO A 85 1.48 15.13 -21.26
CA PRO A 85 1.96 15.65 -19.98
C PRO A 85 0.84 15.62 -18.94
N ILE A 86 1.16 15.14 -17.73
CA ILE A 86 0.27 15.21 -16.56
C ILE A 86 0.53 16.53 -15.85
N THR A 87 -0.54 17.29 -15.58
CA THR A 87 -0.41 18.61 -14.93
C THR A 87 -0.49 18.51 -13.41
N PRO A 88 0.18 19.41 -12.67
CA PRO A 88 0.09 19.45 -11.20
C PRO A 88 -1.35 19.55 -10.68
N GLU A 89 -2.24 20.23 -11.39
CA GLU A 89 -3.66 20.31 -11.03
C GLU A 89 -4.37 18.94 -11.08
N GLN A 90 -4.00 18.07 -12.02
CA GLN A 90 -4.57 16.73 -12.12
C GLN A 90 -4.11 15.86 -10.94
N VAL A 91 -2.83 16.00 -10.56
CA VAL A 91 -2.28 15.34 -9.37
C VAL A 91 -2.99 15.81 -8.11
N LYS A 92 -3.22 17.13 -7.98
CA LYS A 92 -3.94 17.70 -6.84
C LYS A 92 -5.37 17.17 -6.71
N ARG A 93 -6.12 17.06 -7.81
CA ARG A 93 -7.48 16.50 -7.78
C ARG A 93 -7.50 15.04 -7.33
N PHE A 94 -6.48 14.27 -7.71
CA PHE A 94 -6.35 12.90 -7.23
C PHE A 94 -5.98 12.86 -5.74
N GLU A 95 -5.08 13.73 -5.29
CA GLU A 95 -4.75 13.89 -3.88
C GLU A 95 -5.99 14.24 -3.04
N ASP A 96 -6.82 15.18 -3.49
CA ASP A 96 -8.06 15.55 -2.82
C ASP A 96 -9.03 14.36 -2.73
N ALA A 97 -9.18 13.59 -3.82
CA ALA A 97 -10.04 12.41 -3.84
C ALA A 97 -9.55 11.30 -2.88
N VAL A 98 -8.23 11.08 -2.82
CA VAL A 98 -7.60 10.14 -1.88
C VAL A 98 -7.83 10.59 -0.44
N ASN A 99 -7.62 11.88 -0.14
CA ASN A 99 -7.81 12.44 1.19
C ASN A 99 -9.25 12.30 1.67
N ILE A 100 -10.22 12.52 0.78
CA ILE A 100 -11.65 12.34 1.07
C ILE A 100 -11.97 10.87 1.33
N LYS A 101 -11.48 9.94 0.49
CA LYS A 101 -11.82 8.51 0.63
C LYS A 101 -11.15 7.84 1.82
N LEU A 102 -9.91 8.21 2.14
CA LEU A 102 -9.12 7.63 3.23
C LEU A 102 -9.28 8.38 4.56
N GLY A 103 -9.84 9.60 4.56
CA GLY A 103 -10.07 10.40 5.76
C GLY A 103 -8.79 10.86 6.47
N LYS A 104 -7.64 10.82 5.78
CA LYS A 104 -6.32 11.23 6.30
C LYS A 104 -5.55 11.97 5.19
N PRO A 105 -4.66 12.92 5.54
CA PRO A 105 -3.84 13.62 4.56
C PRO A 105 -2.74 12.70 4.01
N PHE A 106 -2.68 12.58 2.68
CA PHE A 106 -1.62 11.93 1.93
C PHE A 106 -0.99 12.92 0.95
N LYS A 107 0.31 12.78 0.70
CA LYS A 107 1.01 13.50 -0.37
C LYS A 107 1.08 12.63 -1.61
N VAL A 108 0.65 13.12 -2.76
CA VAL A 108 0.75 12.35 -4.02
C VAL A 108 1.97 12.79 -4.82
N ILE A 109 2.79 11.82 -5.21
CA ILE A 109 3.96 12.01 -6.08
C ILE A 109 3.76 11.18 -7.34
N VAL A 110 3.86 11.82 -8.49
CA VAL A 110 3.65 11.17 -9.79
C VAL A 110 4.92 11.29 -10.62
N GLU A 111 5.49 10.15 -10.96
CA GLU A 111 6.59 10.05 -11.92
C GLU A 111 6.02 9.72 -13.29
N VAL A 112 6.29 10.59 -14.27
CA VAL A 112 5.73 10.46 -15.61
C VAL A 112 6.82 9.99 -16.57
N THR A 113 6.64 8.79 -17.11
CA THR A 113 7.50 8.24 -18.16
C THR A 113 6.81 8.40 -19.52
N PRO A 114 7.44 9.07 -20.50
CA PRO A 114 6.87 9.18 -21.84
C PRO A 114 6.82 7.81 -22.52
N PHE A 115 5.68 7.49 -23.12
CA PHE A 115 5.49 6.26 -23.89
C PHE A 115 5.22 6.59 -25.36
N ILE A 116 6.07 6.11 -26.27
CA ILE A 116 5.96 6.34 -27.70
C ILE A 116 5.82 4.98 -28.39
N PRO A 117 4.63 4.64 -28.95
CA PRO A 117 4.45 3.39 -29.67
C PRO A 117 5.22 3.42 -30.99
N VAL A 118 5.86 2.29 -31.33
CA VAL A 118 6.56 2.09 -32.61
C VAL A 118 5.83 1.01 -33.39
N GLU A 119 5.33 1.36 -34.58
CA GLU A 119 4.65 0.43 -35.48
C GLU A 119 5.61 -0.15 -36.51
N SER A 120 5.38 -1.40 -36.92
CA SER A 120 6.11 -2.00 -38.04
C SER A 120 5.68 -1.36 -39.38
N PRO A 121 6.54 -1.36 -40.40
CA PRO A 121 6.17 -0.89 -41.73
C PRO A 121 4.96 -1.66 -42.27
N LYS A 122 4.00 -0.95 -42.87
CA LYS A 122 2.81 -1.57 -43.49
C LYS A 122 3.25 -2.62 -44.51
N LEU A 123 2.75 -3.84 -44.36
CA LEU A 123 2.96 -4.93 -45.31
C LEU A 123 2.43 -4.49 -46.68
N LYS A 124 3.31 -4.44 -47.69
CA LYS A 124 2.89 -4.25 -49.07
C LYS A 124 2.17 -5.54 -49.49
N ALA A 125 0.88 -5.44 -49.78
CA ALA A 125 0.17 -6.50 -50.48
C ALA A 125 0.81 -6.64 -51.86
N ASN A 126 1.31 -7.84 -52.13
CA ASN A 126 1.90 -8.30 -53.38
C ASN A 126 0.84 -8.63 -54.42
#